data_AF-A0A645HS26-F1
#
_entry.id   AF-A0A645HS26-F1
#
_cell.length_a   1.000
_cell.length_b   1.000
_cell.length_c   1.000
_cell.angle_alpha   90.00
_cell.angle_beta   90.00
_cell.angle_gamma   90.00
#
_symmetry.space_group_name_H-M   'P 1'
#
loop_
_entity.id
_entity.type
_entity.pdbx_description
1 polymer ?
#
loop_
_entity_poly.entity_id
_entity_poly.type
_entity_poly.pdbx_seq_one_letter_code
_entity_poly.pdbx_strand_id
1 'polypeptide(L)'
;MLFGRPGRVLHIDGDAEYLDVCLKTYKQLGVEAIGEVIPEAEQPNRVLDLVKNVKPDIVVLTGHDSIIKGTKDYININNYKNSKYYVETVTELRNYEPNYDDLVIFAGACQSCYEAILDAGANFASSPNRILIHCLDPVFICEKIAYANVGKIVSIHDVIQNTITGVEGIGGLETRGKYREGFPKSKYS
;
A
#
# COMPACT_ATOMS: atom_id res chain seq x y z
N MET A 1 15.45 12.60 26.45
CA MET A 1 14.32 12.89 25.53
C MET A 1 13.95 11.61 24.79
N LEU A 2 12.68 11.45 24.42
CA LEU A 2 12.21 10.37 23.54
C LEU A 2 12.69 10.63 22.10
N PHE A 3 12.83 9.57 21.30
CA PHE A 3 12.98 9.66 19.85
C PHE A 3 12.08 8.65 19.16
N GLY A 4 11.84 8.82 17.87
CA GLY A 4 10.92 7.97 17.10
C GLY A 4 11.59 7.30 15.92
N ARG A 5 11.05 6.15 15.52
CA ARG A 5 11.31 5.54 14.22
C ARG A 5 9.96 5.25 13.56
N PRO A 6 9.56 6.05 12.55
CA PRO A 6 8.37 5.74 11.76
C PRO A 6 8.61 4.52 10.86
N GLY A 7 7.52 3.92 10.40
CA GLY A 7 7.57 2.85 9.40
C GLY A 7 8.16 3.34 8.08
N ARG A 8 8.91 2.47 7.40
CA ARG A 8 9.52 2.72 6.08
C ARG A 8 8.65 2.14 4.97
N VAL A 9 8.52 2.87 3.87
CA VAL A 9 7.67 2.51 2.73
C VAL A 9 8.51 2.04 1.55
N LEU A 10 8.10 0.94 0.92
CA LEU A 10 8.48 0.59 -0.45
C LEU A 10 7.27 0.81 -1.35
N HIS A 11 7.38 1.73 -2.32
CA HIS A 11 6.32 2.04 -3.28
C HIS A 11 6.72 1.54 -4.67
N ILE A 12 6.00 0.56 -5.19
CA ILE A 12 6.17 0.05 -6.54
C ILE A 12 4.99 0.54 -7.38
N ASP A 13 5.28 1.22 -8.49
CA ASP A 13 4.25 1.76 -9.39
C ASP A 13 4.58 1.45 -10.85
N GLY A 14 3.56 1.17 -11.65
CA GLY A 14 3.69 1.02 -13.10
C GLY A 14 3.91 2.35 -13.83
N ASP A 15 3.60 3.48 -13.20
CA ASP A 15 3.69 4.84 -13.75
C ASP A 15 4.75 5.67 -13.02
N ALA A 16 5.77 6.11 -13.77
CA ALA A 16 6.89 6.87 -13.24
C ALA A 16 6.49 8.30 -12.78
N GLU A 17 5.53 8.93 -13.46
CA GLU A 17 5.10 10.29 -13.13
C GLU A 17 4.29 10.30 -11.84
N TYR A 18 3.37 9.32 -11.67
CA TYR A 18 2.63 9.17 -10.43
C TYR A 18 3.53 8.78 -9.26
N LEU A 19 4.51 7.89 -9.47
CA LEU A 19 5.47 7.55 -8.43
C LEU A 19 6.27 8.76 -7.97
N ASP A 20 6.78 9.58 -8.89
CA ASP A 20 7.54 10.79 -8.54
C ASP A 20 6.71 11.77 -7.69
N VAL A 21 5.43 11.96 -8.03
CA VAL A 21 4.49 12.74 -7.22
C VAL A 21 4.35 12.13 -5.81
N CYS A 22 4.14 10.82 -5.70
CA CYS A 22 4.00 10.14 -4.42
C CYS A 22 5.26 10.28 -3.54
N LEU A 23 6.44 10.05 -4.11
CA LEU A 23 7.72 10.17 -3.41
C LEU A 23 7.99 11.59 -2.91
N LYS A 24 7.65 12.61 -3.71
CA LYS A 24 7.71 14.01 -3.28
C LYS A 24 6.79 14.28 -2.10
N THR A 25 5.57 13.74 -2.12
CA THR A 25 4.61 13.89 -1.01
C THR A 25 5.05 13.14 0.24
N TYR A 26 5.56 11.90 0.14
CA TYR A 26 6.16 11.19 1.29
C TYR A 26 7.26 12.00 1.95
N LYS A 27 8.14 12.60 1.14
CA LYS A 27 9.22 13.45 1.63
C LYS A 27 8.70 14.70 2.35
N GLN A 28 7.64 15.33 1.86
CA GLN A 28 6.98 16.46 2.53
C GLN A 28 6.35 16.06 3.87
N LEU A 29 5.83 14.84 3.96
CA LEU A 29 5.23 14.26 5.17
C LEU A 29 6.27 13.68 6.15
N GLY A 30 7.56 13.65 5.78
CA GLY A 30 8.63 13.11 6.62
C GLY A 30 8.70 11.58 6.66
N VAL A 31 7.97 10.89 5.79
CA VAL A 31 7.96 9.43 5.68
C VAL A 31 9.13 8.98 4.80
N GLU A 32 9.93 8.04 5.29
CA GLU A 32 10.99 7.43 4.49
C GLU A 32 10.39 6.46 3.49
N ALA A 33 10.53 6.76 2.20
CA ALA A 33 10.01 5.94 1.12
C ALA A 33 11.08 5.68 0.04
N ILE A 34 11.14 4.45 -0.45
CA ILE A 34 11.90 4.05 -1.65
C ILE A 34 10.87 3.70 -2.73
N GLY A 35 11.09 4.21 -3.94
CA GLY A 35 10.22 3.99 -5.08
C GLY A 35 10.90 3.20 -6.20
N GLU A 36 10.17 2.28 -6.81
CA GLU A 36 10.61 1.52 -7.98
C GLU A 36 9.54 1.53 -9.06
N VAL A 37 9.92 1.89 -10.30
CA VAL A 37 9.00 1.88 -11.44
C VAL A 37 9.02 0.49 -12.08
N ILE A 38 7.94 -0.27 -11.90
CA ILE A 38 7.84 -1.65 -12.39
C ILE A 38 6.45 -1.87 -13.00
N PRO A 39 6.36 -2.24 -14.30
CA PRO A 39 5.11 -2.61 -14.93
C PRO A 39 4.39 -3.70 -14.14
N GLU A 40 3.05 -3.65 -14.08
CA GLU A 40 2.26 -4.52 -13.18
C GLU A 40 2.57 -6.00 -13.39
N ALA A 41 2.73 -6.41 -14.65
CA ALA A 41 3.05 -7.78 -15.03
C ALA A 41 4.39 -8.32 -14.49
N GLU A 42 5.33 -7.43 -14.16
CA GLU A 42 6.65 -7.79 -13.64
C GLU A 42 6.76 -7.63 -12.11
N GLN A 43 5.78 -7.00 -11.47
CA GLN A 43 5.78 -6.81 -10.01
C GLN A 43 5.88 -8.14 -9.25
N PRO A 44 5.14 -9.22 -9.60
CA PRO A 44 5.24 -10.50 -8.88
C PRO A 44 6.66 -11.08 -8.90
N ASN A 45 7.37 -10.94 -10.01
CA ASN A 45 8.71 -11.51 -10.21
C ASN A 45 9.81 -10.73 -9.48
N ARG A 46 9.56 -9.45 -9.18
CA ARG A 46 10.58 -8.51 -8.69
C ARG A 46 10.41 -8.14 -7.23
N VAL A 47 9.18 -8.23 -6.71
CA VAL A 47 8.84 -7.72 -5.38
C VAL A 47 9.66 -8.36 -4.25
N LEU A 48 9.94 -9.67 -4.34
CA LEU A 48 10.62 -10.41 -3.27
C LEU A 48 12.07 -9.94 -3.07
N ASP A 49 12.79 -9.66 -4.16
CA ASP A 49 14.15 -9.16 -4.07
C ASP A 49 14.18 -7.74 -3.48
N LEU A 50 13.20 -6.91 -3.85
CA LEU A 50 13.08 -5.56 -3.33
C LEU A 50 12.81 -5.55 -1.83
N VAL A 51 11.84 -6.33 -1.33
CA VAL A 51 11.53 -6.33 0.10
C VAL A 51 12.67 -6.91 0.95
N LYS A 52 13.42 -7.90 0.45
CA LYS A 52 14.60 -8.44 1.14
C LYS A 52 15.73 -7.41 1.26
N ASN A 53 15.91 -6.58 0.23
CA ASN A 53 16.93 -5.55 0.20
C ASN A 53 16.54 -4.30 0.99
N VAL A 54 15.33 -3.79 0.75
CA VAL A 54 14.82 -2.54 1.33
C VAL A 54 14.41 -2.73 2.80
N LYS A 55 13.84 -3.90 3.13
CA LYS A 55 13.25 -4.24 4.44
C LYS A 55 12.23 -3.18 4.89
N PRO A 56 11.15 -2.97 4.10
CA PRO A 56 10.12 -2.00 4.43
C PRO A 56 9.17 -2.55 5.52
N ASP A 57 8.47 -1.64 6.19
CA ASP A 57 7.35 -1.97 7.07
C ASP A 57 6.01 -1.95 6.33
N ILE A 58 5.95 -1.18 5.23
CA ILE A 58 4.78 -0.96 4.40
C ILE A 58 5.17 -1.10 2.92
N VAL A 59 4.42 -1.88 2.15
CA VAL A 59 4.58 -2.04 0.70
C VAL A 59 3.34 -1.51 -0.01
N VAL A 60 3.55 -0.67 -1.02
CA VAL A 60 2.51 -0.12 -1.88
C VAL A 60 2.69 -0.67 -3.28
N LEU A 61 1.65 -1.29 -3.83
CA LEU A 61 1.62 -1.86 -5.18
C LEU A 61 0.55 -1.14 -6.00
N THR A 62 0.97 -0.22 -6.86
CA THR A 62 0.08 0.61 -7.69
C THR A 62 0.52 0.57 -9.15
N GLY A 63 -0.18 1.34 -9.99
CA GLY A 63 -0.01 1.35 -11.44
C GLY A 63 -1.34 1.67 -12.10
N HIS A 64 -1.65 0.96 -13.17
CA HIS A 64 -2.89 1.06 -13.89
C HIS A 64 -3.71 -0.20 -13.75
N ASP A 65 -5.02 -0.02 -13.75
CA ASP A 65 -5.96 -1.11 -13.96
C ASP A 65 -7.19 -0.56 -14.65
N SER A 66 -8.00 -1.47 -15.20
CA SER A 66 -9.30 -1.11 -15.75
C SER A 66 -10.15 -2.35 -15.86
N ILE A 67 -11.45 -2.13 -15.73
CA ILE A 67 -12.45 -3.17 -15.90
C ILE A 67 -12.94 -3.20 -17.34
N ILE A 68 -13.19 -4.40 -17.87
CA ILE A 68 -13.75 -4.57 -19.21
C ILE A 68 -15.14 -3.93 -19.27
N LYS A 69 -15.37 -3.11 -20.31
CA LYS A 69 -16.65 -2.42 -20.51
C LYS A 69 -17.80 -3.41 -20.66
N GLY A 70 -18.89 -3.14 -19.96
CA GLY A 70 -20.10 -3.97 -20.02
C GLY A 70 -20.03 -5.25 -19.18
N THR A 71 -19.01 -5.40 -18.32
CA THR A 71 -19.00 -6.53 -17.39
C THR A 71 -20.21 -6.49 -16.47
N LYS A 72 -20.73 -7.67 -16.15
CA LYS A 72 -21.76 -7.87 -15.13
C LYS A 72 -21.23 -8.62 -13.92
N ASP A 73 -20.08 -9.27 -14.09
CA ASP A 73 -19.40 -10.05 -13.06
C ASP A 73 -18.16 -9.28 -12.59
N TYR A 74 -18.35 -8.53 -11.51
CA TYR A 74 -17.31 -7.70 -10.90
C TYR A 74 -16.38 -8.49 -9.96
N ILE A 75 -16.69 -9.75 -9.68
CA ILE A 75 -15.89 -10.61 -8.81
C ILE A 75 -14.87 -11.40 -9.64
N ASN A 76 -15.19 -11.69 -10.90
CA ASN A 76 -14.26 -12.39 -11.79
C ASN A 76 -13.05 -11.53 -12.16
N ILE A 77 -11.89 -11.90 -11.62
CA ILE A 77 -10.60 -11.24 -11.82
C ILE A 77 -10.17 -11.14 -13.31
N ASN A 78 -10.66 -12.04 -14.17
CA ASN A 78 -10.32 -12.02 -15.60
C ASN A 78 -11.00 -10.86 -16.35
N ASN A 79 -11.94 -10.16 -15.71
CA ASN A 79 -12.56 -8.96 -16.25
C ASN A 79 -11.74 -7.69 -15.99
N TYR A 80 -10.54 -7.82 -15.42
CA TYR A 80 -9.64 -6.73 -15.08
C TYR A 80 -8.32 -6.89 -15.82
N LYS A 81 -7.73 -5.78 -16.24
CA LYS A 81 -6.50 -5.80 -17.03
C LYS A 81 -5.31 -6.28 -16.22
N ASN A 82 -5.15 -5.73 -15.01
CA ASN A 82 -3.95 -5.88 -14.20
C ASN A 82 -4.20 -6.42 -12.78
N SER A 83 -5.45 -6.50 -12.31
CA SER A 83 -5.77 -7.01 -10.95
C SER A 83 -5.12 -8.35 -10.61
N LYS A 84 -5.00 -9.26 -11.59
CA LYS A 84 -4.32 -10.56 -11.41
C LYS A 84 -2.87 -10.41 -10.95
N TYR A 85 -2.15 -9.41 -11.45
CA TYR A 85 -0.76 -9.20 -11.09
C TYR A 85 -0.64 -8.61 -9.68
N TYR A 86 -1.56 -7.76 -9.26
CA TYR A 86 -1.62 -7.31 -7.87
C TYR A 86 -1.89 -8.49 -6.92
N VAL A 87 -2.84 -9.36 -7.26
CA VAL A 87 -3.13 -10.58 -6.48
C VAL A 87 -1.91 -11.50 -6.39
N GLU A 88 -1.25 -11.78 -7.51
CA GLU A 88 -0.02 -12.59 -7.54
C GLU A 88 1.09 -11.95 -6.69
N THR A 89 1.31 -10.64 -6.82
CA THR A 89 2.33 -9.91 -6.04
C THR A 89 2.04 -9.93 -4.54
N VAL A 90 0.79 -9.71 -4.14
CA VAL A 90 0.36 -9.79 -2.72
C VAL A 90 0.55 -11.21 -2.19
N THR A 91 0.22 -12.22 -3.00
CA THR A 91 0.41 -13.63 -2.63
C THR A 91 1.89 -13.94 -2.38
N GLU A 92 2.79 -13.50 -3.26
CA GLU A 92 4.23 -13.67 -3.08
C GLU A 92 4.74 -12.97 -1.81
N LEU A 93 4.27 -11.75 -1.55
CA LEU A 93 4.60 -11.04 -0.32
C LEU A 93 4.12 -11.79 0.93
N ARG A 94 2.94 -12.40 0.91
CA ARG A 94 2.40 -13.20 2.03
C ARG A 94 3.06 -14.56 2.19
N ASN A 95 3.57 -15.15 1.11
CA ASN A 95 4.44 -16.31 1.18
C ASN A 95 5.77 -15.98 1.88
N TYR A 96 6.26 -14.75 1.74
CA TYR A 96 7.47 -14.27 2.42
C TYR A 96 7.22 -13.82 3.87
N GLU A 97 6.21 -12.98 4.09
CA GLU A 97 5.80 -12.48 5.41
C GLU A 97 4.27 -12.63 5.58
N PRO A 98 3.81 -13.73 6.20
CA PRO A 98 2.39 -14.03 6.34
C PRO A 98 1.68 -13.12 7.35
N ASN A 99 2.40 -12.47 8.26
CA ASN A 99 1.79 -11.64 9.28
C ASN A 99 1.43 -10.25 8.73
N TYR A 100 0.13 -9.92 8.77
CA TYR A 100 -0.42 -8.62 8.37
C TYR A 100 0.14 -7.44 9.17
N ASP A 101 0.46 -7.67 10.44
CA ASP A 101 0.99 -6.64 11.34
C ASP A 101 2.50 -6.46 11.20
N ASP A 102 3.22 -7.39 10.57
CA ASP A 102 4.67 -7.28 10.33
C ASP A 102 4.97 -6.63 8.98
N LEU A 103 4.21 -6.99 7.92
CA LEU A 103 4.27 -6.33 6.61
C LEU A 103 2.89 -5.83 6.19
N VAL A 104 2.73 -4.50 6.16
CA VAL A 104 1.48 -3.88 5.71
C VAL A 104 1.50 -3.73 4.20
N ILE A 105 0.45 -4.16 3.52
CA ILE A 105 0.36 -4.13 2.07
C ILE A 105 -0.84 -3.30 1.63
N PHE A 106 -0.58 -2.26 0.84
CA PHE A 106 -1.59 -1.57 0.04
C PHE A 106 -1.45 -2.04 -1.41
N ALA A 107 -2.54 -2.43 -2.07
CA ALA A 107 -2.47 -2.86 -3.47
C ALA A 107 -3.68 -2.43 -4.31
N GLY A 108 -3.42 -2.16 -5.59
CA GLY A 108 -4.43 -1.88 -6.59
C GLY A 108 -4.33 -0.48 -7.21
N ALA A 109 -5.11 -0.26 -8.26
CA ALA A 109 -5.22 0.99 -8.98
C ALA A 109 -6.68 1.39 -9.19
N CYS A 110 -6.94 2.28 -10.13
CA CYS A 110 -8.28 2.63 -10.58
C CYS A 110 -9.03 1.39 -11.06
N GLN A 111 -10.27 1.21 -10.61
CA GLN A 111 -11.16 0.12 -11.02
C GLN A 111 -10.64 -1.31 -10.75
N SER A 112 -9.68 -1.51 -9.86
CA SER A 112 -9.16 -2.84 -9.53
C SER A 112 -10.20 -3.76 -8.88
N CYS A 113 -10.00 -5.08 -9.01
CA CYS A 113 -10.76 -6.12 -8.34
C CYS A 113 -10.44 -6.14 -6.83
N TYR A 114 -11.05 -5.20 -6.11
CA TYR A 114 -10.84 -4.94 -4.69
C TYR A 114 -10.89 -6.20 -3.83
N GLU A 115 -11.94 -7.02 -4.00
CA GLU A 115 -12.20 -8.22 -3.20
C GLU A 115 -11.08 -9.24 -3.40
N ALA A 116 -10.68 -9.50 -4.65
CA ALA A 116 -9.62 -10.47 -4.94
C ALA A 116 -8.26 -10.04 -4.35
N ILE A 117 -7.98 -8.74 -4.32
CA ILE A 117 -6.73 -8.20 -3.75
C ILE A 117 -6.72 -8.35 -2.22
N LEU A 118 -7.84 -8.09 -1.54
CA LEU A 118 -7.97 -8.32 -0.11
C LEU A 118 -7.89 -9.81 0.25
N ASP A 119 -8.59 -10.66 -0.51
CA ASP A 119 -8.59 -12.11 -0.32
C ASP A 119 -7.19 -12.72 -0.51
N ALA A 120 -6.36 -12.12 -1.38
CA ALA A 120 -4.96 -12.50 -1.56
C ALA A 120 -4.08 -12.14 -0.34
N GLY A 121 -4.53 -11.20 0.48
CA GLY A 121 -3.92 -10.89 1.76
C GLY A 121 -3.47 -9.44 1.96
N ALA A 122 -3.92 -8.51 1.11
CA ALA A 122 -3.60 -7.10 1.30
C ALA A 122 -4.28 -6.53 2.56
N ASN A 123 -3.62 -5.57 3.22
CA ASN A 123 -4.25 -4.82 4.32
C ASN A 123 -5.25 -3.80 3.76
N PHE A 124 -4.89 -3.17 2.64
CA PHE A 124 -5.71 -2.17 1.96
C PHE A 124 -5.75 -2.46 0.48
N ALA A 125 -6.91 -2.22 -0.13
CA ALA A 125 -7.09 -2.32 -1.55
C ALA A 125 -7.88 -1.14 -2.11
N SER A 126 -7.61 -0.77 -3.35
CA SER A 126 -8.31 0.31 -4.03
C SER A 126 -9.57 -0.18 -4.76
N SER A 127 -10.43 0.79 -5.04
CA SER A 127 -11.60 0.74 -5.90
C SER A 127 -12.69 -0.26 -5.49
N PRO A 128 -13.19 -0.25 -4.24
CA PRO A 128 -14.35 -1.08 -3.86
C PRO A 128 -15.55 -0.80 -4.78
N ASN A 129 -15.80 0.47 -5.15
CA ASN A 129 -16.87 0.85 -6.08
C ASN A 129 -16.42 0.89 -7.56
N ARG A 130 -15.24 0.37 -7.90
CA ARG A 130 -14.66 0.36 -9.26
C ARG A 130 -14.59 1.74 -9.92
N ILE A 131 -14.24 2.75 -9.12
CA ILE A 131 -14.08 4.14 -9.54
C ILE A 131 -12.61 4.48 -9.84
N LEU A 132 -12.37 5.71 -10.30
CA LEU A 132 -11.04 6.28 -10.35
C LEU A 132 -10.62 6.73 -8.94
N ILE A 133 -9.37 6.50 -8.57
CA ILE A 133 -8.80 6.91 -7.29
C ILE A 133 -7.68 7.92 -7.50
N HIS A 134 -7.38 8.72 -6.48
CA HIS A 134 -6.26 9.65 -6.54
C HIS A 134 -4.95 8.92 -6.22
N CYS A 135 -3.89 9.23 -6.97
CA CYS A 135 -2.56 8.64 -6.73
C CYS A 135 -1.98 8.91 -5.33
N LEU A 136 -2.53 9.86 -4.56
CA LEU A 136 -2.05 10.22 -3.23
C LEU A 136 -2.81 9.51 -2.11
N ASP A 137 -3.91 8.80 -2.43
CA ASP A 137 -4.64 8.01 -1.42
C ASP A 137 -3.72 6.99 -0.72
N PRO A 138 -2.87 6.21 -1.43
CA PRO A 138 -1.93 5.29 -0.78
C PRO A 138 -0.94 6.02 0.13
N VAL A 139 -0.53 7.23 -0.24
CA VAL A 139 0.45 8.04 0.49
C VAL A 139 -0.08 8.44 1.86
N PHE A 140 -1.33 8.93 1.93
CA PHE A 140 -1.95 9.34 3.19
C PHE A 140 -2.23 8.16 4.12
N ILE A 141 -2.57 6.99 3.56
CA ILE A 141 -2.72 5.75 4.33
C ILE A 141 -1.38 5.35 4.96
N CYS A 142 -0.31 5.35 4.15
CA CYS A 142 1.02 4.98 4.60
C CYS A 142 1.56 5.94 5.66
N GLU A 143 1.35 7.26 5.52
CA GLU A 143 1.70 8.24 6.56
C GLU A 143 1.03 7.91 7.89
N LYS A 144 -0.28 7.65 7.86
CA LYS A 144 -1.02 7.37 9.08
C LYS A 144 -0.53 6.12 9.81
N ILE A 145 -0.25 5.07 9.05
CA ILE A 145 0.24 3.79 9.58
C ILE A 145 1.69 3.93 10.06
N ALA A 146 2.54 4.63 9.29
CA ALA A 146 3.94 4.83 9.61
C ALA A 146 4.14 5.59 10.94
N TYR A 147 3.25 6.55 11.25
CA TYR A 147 3.31 7.35 12.48
C TYR A 147 2.39 6.86 13.61
N ALA A 148 1.50 5.89 13.36
CA ALA A 148 0.75 5.25 14.43
C ALA A 148 1.66 4.34 15.26
N ASN A 149 1.51 4.36 16.60
CA ASN A 149 2.30 3.53 17.50
C ASN A 149 2.04 2.03 17.25
N VAL A 150 3.11 1.22 17.28
CA VAL A 150 3.04 -0.24 17.08
C VAL A 150 2.11 -0.99 18.05
N GLY A 151 1.86 -0.43 19.22
CA GLY A 151 0.93 -0.96 20.21
C GLY A 151 -0.54 -0.63 19.94
N LYS A 152 -0.87 0.15 18.89
CA LYS A 152 -2.23 0.59 18.59
C LYS A 152 -2.72 0.06 17.24
N ILE A 153 -3.97 -0.38 17.22
CA ILE A 153 -4.72 -0.65 15.99
C ILE A 153 -5.19 0.69 15.43
N VAL A 154 -4.97 0.89 14.15
CA VAL A 154 -5.41 2.10 13.44
C VAL A 154 -6.84 1.89 12.94
N SER A 155 -7.72 2.84 13.23
CA SER A 155 -9.10 2.84 12.72
C SER A 155 -9.08 2.97 11.19
N ILE A 156 -9.67 1.98 10.50
CA ILE A 156 -9.80 1.97 9.05
C ILE A 156 -10.61 3.18 8.57
N HIS A 157 -11.68 3.52 9.30
CA HIS A 157 -12.52 4.67 9.00
C HIS A 157 -11.72 5.98 9.07
N ASP A 158 -10.89 6.15 10.10
CA ASP A 158 -10.09 7.35 10.27
C ASP A 158 -9.02 7.45 9.16
N VAL A 159 -8.42 6.32 8.80
CA VAL A 159 -7.41 6.24 7.74
C VAL A 159 -8.01 6.63 6.39
N ILE A 160 -9.16 6.05 6.04
CA ILE A 160 -9.80 6.29 4.74
C ILE A 160 -10.40 7.69 4.66
N GLN A 161 -10.94 8.25 5.74
CA GLN A 161 -11.46 9.62 5.75
C GLN A 161 -10.40 10.69 5.48
N ASN A 162 -9.12 10.37 5.69
CA ASN A 162 -8.01 11.26 5.37
C ASN A 162 -7.50 11.12 3.92
N THR A 163 -8.07 10.20 3.13
CA THR A 163 -7.76 10.07 1.70
C THR A 163 -8.62 11.02 0.88
N ILE A 164 -8.21 11.29 -0.36
CA ILE A 164 -8.91 12.20 -1.27
C ILE A 164 -10.19 11.54 -1.80
N THR A 165 -10.11 10.27 -2.19
CA THR A 165 -11.28 9.56 -2.77
C THR A 165 -12.22 9.00 -1.69
N GLY A 166 -11.71 8.71 -0.49
CA GLY A 166 -12.53 8.20 0.61
C GLY A 166 -13.03 6.76 0.39
N VAL A 167 -14.12 6.42 1.07
CA VAL A 167 -14.64 5.03 1.17
C VAL A 167 -15.11 4.42 -0.15
N GLU A 168 -15.41 5.25 -1.15
CA GLU A 168 -15.78 4.75 -2.48
C GLU A 168 -14.55 4.26 -3.26
N GLY A 169 -13.38 4.83 -2.93
CA GLY A 169 -12.12 4.59 -3.62
C GLY A 169 -11.17 3.67 -2.89
N ILE A 170 -11.23 3.57 -1.56
CA ILE A 170 -10.33 2.72 -0.79
C ILE A 170 -11.09 1.97 0.29
N GLY A 171 -10.67 0.73 0.55
CA GLY A 171 -11.06 -0.04 1.72
C GLY A 171 -9.90 -0.87 2.28
N GLY A 172 -10.15 -1.60 3.35
CA GLY A 172 -9.11 -2.42 3.98
C GLY A 172 -9.56 -3.13 5.25
N LEU A 173 -8.58 -3.69 5.96
CA LEU A 173 -8.71 -4.43 7.21
C LEU A 173 -7.98 -3.72 8.35
N GLU A 174 -8.34 -4.06 9.59
CA GLU A 174 -7.70 -3.49 10.77
C GLU A 174 -6.19 -3.78 10.74
N THR A 175 -5.39 -2.76 11.03
CA THR A 175 -3.94 -2.82 10.87
C THR A 175 -3.26 -2.09 12.02
N ARG A 176 -2.18 -2.65 12.58
CA ARG A 176 -1.37 -1.97 13.59
C ARG A 176 -0.48 -0.89 13.00
N GLY A 177 -0.19 0.13 13.81
CA GLY A 177 0.80 1.14 13.48
C GLY A 177 2.23 0.59 13.38
N LYS A 178 3.15 1.38 12.80
CA LYS A 178 4.56 1.01 12.61
C LYS A 178 5.55 1.88 13.38
N TYR A 179 5.09 2.93 14.04
CA TYR A 179 5.93 3.84 14.79
C TYR A 179 6.44 3.19 16.08
N ARG A 180 7.76 3.30 16.31
CA ARG A 180 8.42 2.86 17.54
C ARG A 180 9.03 4.02 18.29
N GLU A 181 8.66 4.13 19.57
CA GLU A 181 9.24 5.08 20.51
C GLU A 181 10.51 4.49 21.13
N GLY A 182 11.59 5.28 21.12
CA GLY A 182 12.87 4.95 21.68
C GLY A 182 13.23 5.85 22.87
N PHE A 183 13.89 5.26 23.87
CA PHE A 183 14.39 5.98 25.05
C PHE A 183 15.63 5.28 25.64
N PRO A 184 16.63 6.02 26.15
CA PRO A 184 16.81 7.47 26.03
C PRO A 184 17.45 7.86 24.69
N LYS A 185 17.22 9.08 24.20
CA LYS A 185 18.01 9.64 23.09
C LYS A 185 19.48 9.80 23.54
N SER A 186 20.40 9.28 22.73
CA SER A 186 21.84 9.36 22.98
C SER A 186 22.34 10.81 22.90
N LYS A 187 23.41 11.13 23.63
CA LYS A 187 24.07 12.44 23.51
C LYS A 187 24.85 12.61 22.19
N TYR A 188 25.03 11.52 21.44
CA TYR A 188 25.78 11.47 20.19
C TYR A 188 24.87 11.44 18.93
N SER A 189 23.55 11.57 19.11
CA SER A 189 22.52 11.46 18.06
C SER A 189 21.70 12.73 17.86
#